data_AF-A0A7C4D3J0-F1
#
_entry.id   AF-A0A7C4D3J0-F1
#
_cell.length_a   1.000
_cell.length_b   1.000
_cell.length_c   1.000
_cell.angle_alpha   90.00
_cell.angle_beta   90.00
_cell.angle_gamma   90.00
#
_symmetry.space_group_name_H-M   'P 1'
#
loop_
_entity.id
_entity.type
_entity.pdbx_description
1 polymer ?
#
loop_
_entity_poly.entity_id
_entity_poly.type
_entity_poly.pdbx_seq_one_letter_code
_entity_poly.pdbx_strand_id
1 'polypeptide(L)'
;MSQKVFQNEGSLLGEVVMHRIRIKDLEGLRNILEDVKLMEPIYSRFISKPIVRARLEMYEHSGGVKINNEDKRMWVYVSVMNDKSEEYDIALWKILKYASMYPGIEARLKKYIKIE
;
A
#
# COMPACT_ATOMS: atom_id res chain seq x y z
N MET A 1 -20.37 -3.05 38.76
CA MET A 1 -19.27 -3.31 37.81
C MET A 1 -19.13 -2.09 36.93
N SER A 2 -17.94 -1.47 36.94
CA SER A 2 -17.71 -0.12 36.40
C SER A 2 -17.64 -0.11 34.87
N GLN A 3 -18.32 0.87 34.26
CA GLN A 3 -18.27 1.15 32.83
C GLN A 3 -16.87 1.61 32.40
N LYS A 4 -16.42 1.19 31.21
CA LYS A 4 -15.59 2.04 30.35
C LYS A 4 -16.14 2.01 28.93
N VAL A 5 -16.96 3.03 28.66
CA VAL A 5 -17.31 3.54 27.35
C VAL A 5 -16.01 3.96 26.67
N PHE A 6 -15.67 3.34 25.54
CA PHE A 6 -14.66 3.88 24.63
C PHE A 6 -15.34 4.88 23.69
N GLN A 7 -15.52 6.09 24.16
CA GLN A 7 -15.52 7.27 23.32
C GLN A 7 -14.20 7.98 23.59
N ASN A 8 -13.31 7.98 22.60
CA ASN A 8 -12.37 9.08 22.43
C ASN A 8 -12.39 9.48 20.96
N GLU A 9 -12.72 10.75 20.81
CA GLU A 9 -12.96 11.55 19.64
C GLU A 9 -11.74 11.63 18.71
N GLY A 10 -11.98 11.79 17.41
CA GLY A 10 -11.06 12.52 16.54
C GLY A 10 -9.91 11.76 15.90
N SER A 11 -10.20 10.93 14.90
CA SER A 11 -9.51 11.10 13.62
C SER A 11 -10.40 10.59 12.48
N LEU A 12 -10.54 11.42 11.44
CA LEU A 12 -11.17 11.12 10.15
C LEU A 12 -10.46 9.99 9.35
N LEU A 13 -9.83 9.03 10.04
CA LEU A 13 -9.03 7.94 9.49
C LEU A 13 -9.56 6.55 9.90
N GLY A 14 -10.68 6.50 10.63
CA GLY A 14 -11.26 5.31 11.26
C GLY A 14 -12.00 4.34 10.34
N GLU A 15 -12.27 4.71 9.09
CA GLU A 15 -12.79 3.80 8.08
C GLU A 15 -12.12 4.11 6.75
N VAL A 16 -10.83 3.74 6.60
CA VAL A 16 -10.39 3.35 5.26
C VAL A 16 -11.09 2.02 5.02
N VAL A 17 -12.36 2.10 4.63
CA VAL A 17 -13.09 1.02 3.98
C VAL A 17 -12.08 0.42 3.00
N MET A 18 -11.84 -0.88 3.08
CA MET A 18 -11.07 -1.58 2.07
C MET A 18 -11.81 -1.40 0.75
N HIS A 19 -11.60 -0.25 0.11
CA HIS A 19 -12.11 0.05 -1.20
C HIS A 19 -11.68 -1.12 -2.07
N ARG A 20 -12.57 -1.58 -2.94
CA ARG A 20 -12.26 -2.71 -3.80
C ARG A 20 -11.22 -2.22 -4.80
N ILE A 21 -9.95 -2.33 -4.46
CA ILE A 21 -8.86 -1.98 -5.34
C ILE A 21 -8.86 -3.02 -6.46
N ARG A 22 -8.79 -2.52 -7.70
CA ARG A 22 -8.58 -3.31 -8.90
C ARG A 22 -7.31 -2.83 -9.58
N ILE A 23 -6.37 -3.75 -9.80
CA ILE A 23 -5.14 -3.48 -10.56
C ILE A 23 -5.47 -3.65 -12.04
N LYS A 24 -5.37 -2.56 -12.81
CA LYS A 24 -5.61 -2.54 -14.26
C LYS A 24 -4.43 -3.10 -15.04
N ASP A 25 -3.23 -2.76 -14.59
CA ASP A 25 -1.95 -3.14 -15.18
C ASP A 25 -0.96 -3.36 -14.04
N LEU A 26 -0.57 -4.62 -13.87
CA LEU A 26 0.30 -5.07 -12.79
C LEU A 26 1.76 -4.66 -13.02
N GLU A 27 2.25 -4.73 -14.25
CA GLU A 27 3.64 -4.41 -14.56
C GLU A 27 3.89 -2.91 -14.40
N GLY A 28 3.00 -2.08 -14.92
CA GLY A 28 3.09 -0.64 -14.73
C GLY A 28 3.00 -0.23 -13.26
N LEU A 29 2.17 -0.92 -12.47
CA LEU A 29 2.12 -0.71 -11.02
C LEU A 29 3.43 -1.15 -10.33
N ARG A 30 3.96 -2.33 -10.70
CA ARG A 30 5.23 -2.87 -10.18
C ARG A 30 6.37 -1.88 -10.40
N ASN A 31 6.50 -1.35 -11.62
CA ASN A 31 7.57 -0.42 -11.97
C ASN A 31 7.56 0.85 -11.11
N ILE A 32 6.39 1.34 -10.69
CA ILE A 32 6.31 2.47 -9.76
C ILE A 32 6.64 2.05 -8.34
N LEU A 33 6.03 0.96 -7.86
CA LEU A 33 6.18 0.53 -6.47
C LEU A 33 7.62 0.09 -6.16
N GLU A 34 8.34 -0.46 -7.13
CA GLU A 34 9.73 -0.88 -6.97
C GLU A 34 10.74 0.27 -7.22
N ASP A 35 10.29 1.45 -7.71
CA ASP A 35 11.14 2.65 -7.82
C ASP A 35 11.34 3.27 -6.43
N VAL A 36 12.44 2.87 -5.80
CA VAL A 36 12.83 3.33 -4.46
C VAL A 36 12.92 4.85 -4.38
N LYS A 37 13.52 5.53 -5.37
CA LYS A 37 13.71 6.99 -5.32
C LYS A 37 12.37 7.72 -5.37
N LEU A 38 11.45 7.24 -6.19
CA LEU A 38 10.11 7.80 -6.30
C LEU A 38 9.28 7.54 -5.03
N MET A 39 9.38 6.35 -4.46
CA MET A 39 8.51 5.87 -3.38
C MET A 39 9.05 6.10 -1.97
N GLU A 40 10.31 6.52 -1.84
CA GLU A 40 10.98 6.83 -0.56
C GLU A 40 10.15 7.73 0.39
N PRO A 41 9.46 8.80 -0.06
CA PRO A 41 8.61 9.62 0.81
C PRO A 41 7.44 8.87 1.46
N ILE A 42 7.02 7.75 0.89
CA ILE A 42 5.98 6.87 1.44
C ILE A 42 6.61 5.79 2.31
N TYR A 43 7.63 5.10 1.83
CA TYR A 43 8.25 3.98 2.54
C TYR A 43 8.97 4.41 3.82
N SER A 44 9.54 5.62 3.85
CA SER A 44 10.13 6.21 5.07
C SER A 44 9.15 6.41 6.23
N ARG A 45 7.83 6.27 6.00
CA ARG A 45 6.80 6.25 7.05
C ARG A 45 6.75 4.93 7.82
N PHE A 46 7.31 3.86 7.25
CA PHE A 46 7.25 2.51 7.81
C PHE A 46 8.62 2.01 8.27
N ILE A 47 9.67 2.36 7.53
CA ILE A 47 11.04 1.99 7.84
C ILE A 47 11.88 3.26 8.03
N SER A 48 12.56 3.34 9.17
CA SER A 48 13.49 4.43 9.45
C SER A 48 14.86 3.99 8.94
N LYS A 49 15.42 4.66 7.92
CA LYS A 49 16.77 4.56 7.31
C LYS A 49 16.67 4.60 5.77
N PRO A 50 17.79 4.80 5.05
CA PRO A 50 17.82 4.73 3.60
C PRO A 50 17.31 3.38 3.09
N ILE A 51 16.33 3.43 2.19
CA ILE A 51 15.77 2.24 1.54
C ILE A 51 16.70 1.86 0.40
N VAL A 52 17.06 0.58 0.32
CA VAL A 52 17.96 0.07 -0.73
C VAL A 52 17.24 -0.82 -1.73
N ARG A 53 16.08 -1.39 -1.35
CA ARG A 53 15.29 -2.26 -2.21
C ARG A 53 13.81 -2.15 -1.88
N ALA A 54 12.98 -2.20 -2.92
CA ALA A 54 11.55 -2.41 -2.82
C ALA A 54 11.15 -3.47 -3.85
N ARG A 55 10.30 -4.43 -3.46
CA ARG A 55 9.84 -5.51 -4.33
C ARG A 55 8.34 -5.75 -4.15
N LEU A 56 7.59 -5.74 -5.24
CA LEU A 56 6.18 -6.08 -5.24
C LEU A 56 6.02 -7.59 -5.10
N GLU A 57 5.33 -7.98 -4.05
CA GLU A 57 5.05 -9.36 -3.69
C GLU A 57 3.52 -9.57 -3.63
N MET A 58 3.10 -10.78 -3.98
CA MET A 58 1.68 -11.13 -4.03
C MET A 58 1.46 -12.59 -3.68
N TYR A 59 0.34 -12.87 -3.02
CA TYR A 59 -0.16 -14.24 -2.86
C TYR A 59 -1.67 -14.30 -2.95
N GLU A 60 -2.17 -15.46 -3.33
CA GLU A 60 -3.59 -15.72 -3.52
C GLU A 60 -4.34 -15.60 -2.19
N HIS A 61 -5.38 -14.76 -2.17
CA HIS A 61 -6.25 -14.60 -1.01
C HIS A 61 -7.62 -14.06 -1.44
N SER A 62 -8.70 -14.72 -1.01
CA SER A 62 -10.08 -14.40 -1.40
C SER A 62 -10.52 -12.97 -1.01
N GLY A 63 -10.01 -12.45 0.10
CA GLY A 63 -10.20 -11.07 0.55
C GLY A 63 -9.30 -10.03 -0.14
N GLY A 64 -8.51 -10.40 -1.15
CA GLY A 64 -7.51 -9.53 -1.76
C GLY A 64 -8.00 -8.57 -2.84
N VAL A 65 -7.02 -7.95 -3.48
CA VAL A 65 -7.15 -7.06 -4.64
C VAL A 65 -7.44 -7.90 -5.88
N LYS A 66 -8.33 -7.42 -6.76
CA LYS A 66 -8.55 -8.06 -8.07
C LYS A 66 -7.51 -7.55 -9.05
N ILE A 67 -6.85 -8.44 -9.78
CA ILE A 67 -5.91 -8.09 -10.85
C ILE A 67 -6.61 -8.33 -12.19
N ASN A 68 -6.50 -7.39 -13.13
CA ASN A 68 -6.98 -7.61 -14.48
C ASN A 68 -6.25 -8.81 -15.08
N ASN A 69 -7.02 -9.67 -15.77
CA ASN A 69 -6.55 -10.90 -16.41
C ASN A 69 -6.21 -12.05 -15.44
N GLU A 70 -6.51 -11.88 -14.16
CA GLU A 70 -6.49 -12.96 -13.17
C GLU A 70 -7.93 -13.28 -12.73
N ASP A 71 -8.28 -14.56 -12.73
CA ASP A 71 -9.57 -15.04 -12.19
C ASP A 71 -9.59 -15.05 -10.65
N LYS A 72 -8.45 -14.72 -10.04
CA LYS A 72 -8.20 -14.81 -8.61
C LYS A 72 -8.00 -13.42 -7.98
N ARG A 73 -8.03 -13.39 -6.64
CA ARG A 73 -7.74 -12.20 -5.85
C ARG A 73 -6.45 -12.43 -5.09
N MET A 74 -5.66 -11.37 -4.96
CA MET A 74 -4.31 -11.43 -4.38
C MET A 74 -4.20 -10.43 -3.24
N TRP A 75 -3.57 -10.81 -2.13
CA TRP A 75 -2.96 -9.79 -1.28
C TRP A 75 -1.74 -9.23 -1.99
N VAL A 76 -1.63 -7.90 -1.98
CA VAL A 76 -0.59 -7.16 -2.69
C VAL A 76 0.13 -6.30 -1.67
N TYR A 77 1.45 -6.48 -1.59
CA TYR A 77 2.32 -5.79 -0.65
C TYR A 77 3.66 -5.51 -1.31
N VAL A 78 4.41 -4.58 -0.73
CA VAL A 78 5.78 -4.29 -1.14
C VAL A 78 6.68 -4.66 0.02
N SER A 79 7.59 -5.61 -0.20
CA SER A 79 8.71 -5.88 0.69
C SER A 79 9.74 -4.77 0.49
N VAL A 80 9.99 -4.00 1.54
CA VAL A 80 10.95 -2.90 1.55
C VAL A 80 12.10 -3.26 2.48
N MET A 81 13.33 -3.05 2.02
CA MET A 81 14.54 -3.33 2.78
C MET A 81 15.43 -2.10 2.89
N ASN A 82 16.03 -1.90 4.06
CA ASN A 82 17.09 -0.93 4.26
C ASN A 82 18.50 -1.55 4.21
N ASP A 83 19.50 -0.68 4.27
CA ASP A 83 20.93 -1.00 4.30
C ASP A 83 21.37 -1.87 5.49
N LYS A 84 20.51 -2.06 6.50
CA LYS A 84 20.76 -2.89 7.69
C LYS A 84 19.99 -4.21 7.67
N SER A 85 19.46 -4.60 6.52
CA SER A 85 18.67 -5.83 6.34
C SER A 85 17.40 -5.89 7.22
N GLU A 86 16.88 -4.74 7.66
CA GLU A 86 15.51 -4.70 8.19
C GLU A 86 14.56 -4.78 6.99
N GLU A 87 13.70 -5.80 6.98
CA GLU A 87 12.70 -6.03 5.96
C GLU A 87 11.30 -5.77 6.51
N TYR A 88 10.47 -5.07 5.73
CA TYR A 88 9.11 -4.73 6.14
C TYR A 88 8.14 -4.86 4.98
N ASP A 89 7.06 -5.61 5.19
CA ASP A 89 5.99 -5.77 4.21
C ASP A 89 4.91 -4.70 4.38
N ILE A 90 4.75 -3.88 3.34
CA ILE A 90 3.77 -2.79 3.32
C ILE A 90 2.62 -3.16 2.38
N ALA A 91 1.43 -3.37 2.95
CA ALA A 91 0.24 -3.63 2.16
C ALA A 91 -0.11 -2.46 1.21
N LEU A 92 -0.58 -2.77 0.00
CA LEU A 92 -0.89 -1.78 -1.04
C LEU A 92 -1.85 -0.67 -0.55
N TRP A 93 -2.88 -1.02 0.22
CA TRP A 93 -3.83 -0.02 0.73
C TRP A 93 -3.17 1.00 1.67
N LYS A 94 -2.14 0.59 2.45
CA LYS A 94 -1.36 1.50 3.30
C LYS A 94 -0.53 2.45 2.42
N ILE A 95 0.08 1.92 1.37
CA ILE A 95 0.84 2.73 0.39
C ILE A 95 -0.08 3.78 -0.22
N LEU A 96 -1.27 3.38 -0.68
CA LEU A 96 -2.26 4.29 -1.29
C LEU A 96 -2.75 5.35 -0.30
N LYS A 97 -2.99 4.97 0.96
CA LYS A 97 -3.37 5.90 2.04
C LYS A 97 -2.35 7.02 2.17
N TYR A 98 -1.05 6.70 2.21
CA TYR A 98 0.00 7.72 2.29
C TYR A 98 0.27 8.43 0.97
N ALA A 99 0.08 7.76 -0.18
CA ALA A 99 0.22 8.38 -1.49
C ALA A 99 -0.72 9.57 -1.67
N SER A 100 -1.91 9.56 -1.05
CA SER A 100 -2.83 10.71 -1.04
C SER A 100 -2.24 12.01 -0.49
N MET A 101 -1.14 11.93 0.28
CA MET A 101 -0.39 13.08 0.77
C MET A 101 0.63 13.61 -0.25
N TYR A 102 0.84 12.90 -1.36
CA TYR A 102 1.82 13.19 -2.42
C TYR A 102 1.15 13.12 -3.80
N PRO A 103 0.48 14.20 -4.27
CA PRO A 103 -0.36 14.17 -5.47
C PRO A 103 0.33 13.64 -6.74
N GLY A 104 1.63 13.92 -6.90
CA GLY A 104 2.41 13.42 -8.03
C GLY A 104 2.60 11.90 -8.04
N ILE A 105 2.77 11.29 -6.86
CA ILE A 105 2.87 9.83 -6.70
C ILE A 105 1.48 9.21 -6.84
N GLU A 106 0.48 9.80 -6.18
CA GLU A 106 -0.92 9.33 -6.25
C GLU A 106 -1.42 9.27 -7.70
N ALA A 107 -1.21 10.33 -8.48
CA ALA A 107 -1.62 10.39 -9.87
C ALA A 107 -0.94 9.32 -10.73
N ARG A 108 0.34 9.01 -10.47
CA ARG A 108 1.07 7.92 -11.15
C ARG A 108 0.47 6.56 -10.81
N LEU A 109 0.22 6.28 -9.52
CA LEU A 109 -0.37 5.01 -9.08
C LEU A 109 -1.79 4.82 -9.65
N LYS A 110 -2.63 5.86 -9.63
CA LYS A 110 -4.02 5.82 -10.16
C LYS A 110 -4.12 5.52 -11.65
N LYS A 111 -3.04 5.67 -12.44
CA LYS A 111 -3.01 5.19 -13.84
C LYS A 111 -3.21 3.68 -13.91
N TYR A 112 -2.64 2.95 -12.96
CA TYR A 112 -2.58 1.48 -12.96
C TYR A 112 -3.59 0.81 -12.05
N ILE A 113 -4.27 1.58 -11.17
CA ILE A 113 -5.31 1.04 -10.29
C ILE A 113 -6.64 1.76 -10.46
N LYS A 114 -7.72 1.07 -10.10
CA LYS A 114 -9.06 1.63 -9.92
C LYS A 114 -9.47 1.37 -8.47
N ILE A 115 -9.95 2.42 -7.81
CA ILE A 115 -10.53 2.34 -6.47
C ILE A 115 -12.05 2.33 -6.68
N GLU A 116 -12.72 1.29 -6.20
CA GLU A 116 -14.18 1.12 -6.27
C GLU A 116 -14.85 1.37 -4.92
#